data_AF-A0A9W5AML6-F1
#
_entry.id   AF-A0A9W5AML6-F1
#
_cell.length_a   1.000
_cell.length_b   1.000
_cell.length_c   1.000
_cell.angle_alpha   90.00
_cell.angle_beta   90.00
_cell.angle_gamma   90.00
#
_symmetry.space_group_name_H-M   'P 1'
#
loop_
_entity.id
_entity.type
_entity.pdbx_description
1 polymer ?
#
loop_
_entity_poly.entity_id
_entity_poly.type
_entity_poly.pdbx_seq_one_letter_code
_entity_poly.pdbx_strand_id
1 'polypeptide(L)'
;MVIATFNTDPQIKALKLTTEKNKVILVGDSATKCLYIKISNVSKIFIYRYYCNDKKEKRIIIGHYPAISLHEARNKAYEYTTLRQRGHDLIQYLSNAHAQSQIITLESVANGWLSKELNDNRLSPKTVSDHKKLIKMIFDFLNPSTDIKTIDRSVIISTIDKRQQYETDNNLSHDRSERLFRVIRSILDFALNRAYIDKNPANDILMTSDTKQL
;
A
#
# COMPACT_ATOMS: atom_id res chain seq x y z
N MET A 1 -0.31 30.37 30.27
CA MET A 1 0.43 29.16 30.67
C MET A 1 1.66 29.09 29.77
N VAL A 2 2.87 29.25 30.31
CA VAL A 2 4.11 29.12 29.52
C VAL A 2 4.25 27.64 29.19
N ILE A 3 3.88 27.25 27.97
CA ILE A 3 4.12 25.89 27.47
C ILE A 3 5.63 25.79 27.28
N ALA A 4 6.30 24.79 27.85
CA ALA A 4 7.71 24.57 27.60
C ALA A 4 7.95 24.48 26.09
N THR A 5 8.96 25.21 25.58
CA THR A 5 9.29 25.26 24.15
C THR A 5 10.71 24.81 23.86
N PHE A 6 10.92 24.25 22.66
CA PHE A 6 12.24 24.02 22.08
C PHE A 6 12.37 24.78 20.75
N ASN A 7 13.60 24.99 20.27
CA ASN A 7 13.89 25.61 18.98
C ASN A 7 14.99 24.90 18.17
N THR A 8 15.82 24.06 18.80
CA THR A 8 16.98 23.42 18.16
C THR A 8 17.08 21.93 18.51
N ASP A 9 17.69 21.13 17.62
CA ASP A 9 17.95 19.71 17.86
C ASP A 9 18.75 19.43 19.15
N PRO A 10 19.79 20.21 19.52
CA PRO A 10 20.49 20.02 20.79
C PRO A 10 19.57 20.19 22.01
N GLN A 11 18.63 21.14 21.99
CA GLN A 11 17.66 21.30 23.07
C GLN A 11 16.77 20.07 23.19
N ILE A 12 16.31 19.53 22.06
CA ILE A 12 15.50 18.30 22.00
C ILE A 12 16.27 17.10 22.54
N LYS A 13 17.55 16.97 22.17
CA LYS A 13 18.44 15.92 22.67
C LYS A 13 18.55 15.98 24.19
N ALA A 14 18.71 17.18 24.74
CA ALA A 14 18.87 17.42 26.18
C ALA A 14 17.60 17.16 27.02
N LEU A 15 16.42 17.12 26.40
CA LEU A 15 15.17 16.77 27.10
C LEU A 15 15.27 15.35 27.66
N LYS A 16 15.07 15.19 28.97
CA LYS A 16 15.12 13.87 29.62
C LYS A 16 13.81 13.12 29.39
N LEU A 17 13.91 11.80 29.22
CA LEU A 17 12.74 10.92 29.24
C LEU A 17 12.07 10.98 30.63
N THR A 18 10.78 10.69 30.68
CA THR A 18 10.07 10.63 31.96
C THR A 18 10.50 9.38 32.74
N THR A 19 10.64 9.50 34.05
CA THR A 19 10.97 8.35 34.93
C THR A 19 9.71 7.55 35.31
N GLU A 20 8.56 8.21 35.36
CA GLU A 20 7.27 7.59 35.67
C GLU A 20 6.69 6.85 34.47
N LYS A 21 6.25 5.61 34.70
CA LYS A 21 5.54 4.80 33.70
C LYS A 21 4.21 5.49 33.35
N ASN A 22 3.91 5.59 32.05
CA ASN A 22 2.71 6.24 31.48
C ASN A 22 2.66 7.78 31.57
N LYS A 23 3.67 8.45 32.16
CA LYS A 23 3.75 9.91 32.11
C LYS A 23 4.15 10.38 30.71
N VAL A 24 3.46 11.40 30.22
CA VAL A 24 3.74 12.00 28.91
C VAL A 24 3.87 13.51 29.07
N ILE A 25 4.95 14.07 28.55
CA ILE A 25 5.18 15.51 28.48
C ILE A 25 5.12 15.94 27.02
N LEU A 26 4.43 17.06 26.77
CA LEU A 26 4.40 17.71 25.45
C LEU A 26 5.16 19.04 25.56
N VAL A 27 6.18 19.20 24.72
CA VAL A 27 6.95 20.45 24.58
C VAL A 27 6.73 20.96 23.17
N GLY A 28 6.42 22.25 23.00
CA GLY A 28 6.11 22.84 21.69
C GLY A 28 7.36 23.34 20.95
N ASP A 29 7.33 23.36 19.62
CA ASP A 29 8.34 24.11 18.85
C ASP A 29 8.02 25.62 18.95
N SER A 30 9.04 26.44 19.19
CA SER A 30 8.86 27.90 19.28
C SER A 30 8.69 28.56 17.91
N ALA A 31 9.18 27.94 16.84
CA ALA A 31 9.15 28.51 15.49
C ALA A 31 7.93 28.04 14.68
N THR A 32 7.48 26.80 14.87
CA THR A 32 6.49 26.13 14.02
C THR A 32 5.23 25.81 14.82
N LYS A 33 4.12 26.47 14.48
CA LYS A 33 2.83 26.20 15.12
C LYS A 33 2.40 24.75 14.90
N CYS A 34 1.66 24.22 15.88
CA CYS A 34 1.14 22.85 15.88
C CYS A 34 2.20 21.74 15.94
N LEU A 35 3.50 22.06 15.93
CA LEU A 35 4.57 21.09 16.11
C LEU A 35 4.91 20.93 17.61
N TYR A 36 4.93 19.70 18.08
CA TYR A 36 5.31 19.35 19.44
C TYR A 36 6.20 18.12 19.44
N ILE A 37 6.96 17.95 20.51
CA ILE A 37 7.61 16.69 20.83
C ILE A 37 6.94 16.05 22.04
N LYS A 38 6.48 14.82 21.85
CA LYS A 38 5.93 13.93 22.88
C LYS A 38 7.07 13.16 23.51
N ILE A 39 7.24 13.32 24.81
CA ILE A 39 8.27 12.65 25.60
C ILE A 39 7.56 11.65 26.51
N SER A 40 7.94 10.38 26.41
CA SER A 40 7.53 9.33 27.33
C SER A 40 8.74 8.79 28.09
N ASN A 41 8.55 7.70 28.83
CA ASN A 41 9.62 6.94 29.46
C ASN A 41 10.44 6.09 28.46
N VAL A 42 9.97 5.97 27.21
CA VAL A 42 10.61 5.11 26.19
C VAL A 42 11.17 5.91 25.02
N SER A 43 10.50 6.98 24.59
CA SER A 43 10.86 7.65 23.34
C SER A 43 10.47 9.13 23.31
N LYS A 44 11.07 9.82 22.33
CA LYS A 44 10.71 11.17 21.90
C LYS A 44 10.12 11.09 20.50
N ILE A 45 8.93 11.64 20.31
CA ILE A 45 8.17 11.53 19.06
C ILE A 45 7.70 12.92 18.65
N PHE A 46 8.01 13.34 17.43
CA PHE A 46 7.40 14.54 16.86
C PHE A 46 5.94 14.26 16.53
N ILE A 47 5.07 15.17 16.98
CA ILE A 47 3.64 15.13 16.70
C ILE A 47 3.17 16.47 16.15
N TYR A 48 2.21 16.39 15.23
CA TYR A 48 1.43 17.53 14.80
C TYR A 48 0.11 17.54 15.58
N ARG A 49 -0.07 18.53 16.46
CA ARG A 49 -1.25 18.69 17.32
C ARG A 49 -2.03 19.92 16.90
N TYR A 50 -3.32 19.74 16.62
CA TYR A 50 -4.21 20.81 16.20
C TYR A 50 -5.65 20.62 16.68
N TYR A 51 -6.45 21.67 16.59
CA TYR A 51 -7.88 21.62 16.83
C TYR A 51 -8.65 21.67 15.51
N CYS A 52 -9.64 20.81 15.37
CA CYS A 52 -10.62 20.84 14.27
C CYS A 52 -11.68 21.93 14.51
N ASN A 53 -12.51 22.16 13.48
CA ASN A 53 -13.62 23.12 13.56
C ASN A 53 -14.62 22.75 14.67
N ASP A 54 -14.75 21.46 15.00
CA ASP A 54 -15.55 20.94 16.11
C ASP A 54 -14.88 21.12 17.49
N LYS A 55 -13.78 21.89 17.56
CA LYS A 55 -12.94 22.12 18.74
C LYS A 55 -12.35 20.85 19.35
N LYS A 56 -12.39 19.70 18.66
CA LYS A 56 -11.73 18.48 19.11
C LYS A 56 -10.25 18.54 18.76
N GLU A 57 -9.43 18.12 19.71
CA GLU A 57 -8.00 17.98 19.52
C GLU A 57 -7.69 16.74 18.68
N LYS A 58 -6.90 16.91 17.64
CA LYS A 58 -6.35 15.83 16.82
C LYS A 58 -4.82 15.85 16.91
N ARG A 59 -4.22 14.65 16.88
CA ARG A 59 -2.77 14.45 16.91
C ARG A 59 -2.37 13.50 15.79
N ILE A 60 -1.32 13.85 15.05
CA ILE A 60 -0.73 13.02 14.01
C ILE A 60 0.74 12.81 14.37
N ILE A 61 1.21 11.57 14.32
CA ILE A 61 2.62 11.25 14.52
C ILE A 61 3.37 11.65 13.25
N ILE A 62 4.41 12.46 13.39
CA ILE A 62 5.33 12.79 12.30
C ILE A 62 6.44 11.74 12.24
N GLY A 63 7.02 11.40 13.39
CA GLY A 63 7.99 10.32 13.51
C GLY A 63 8.84 10.39 14.77
N HIS A 64 9.72 9.41 14.94
CA HIS A 64 10.56 9.26 16.13
C HIS A 64 11.83 10.12 16.01
N TYR A 65 12.18 10.81 17.08
CA TYR A 65 13.50 11.44 17.21
C TYR A 65 14.50 10.41 17.78
N PRO A 66 15.75 10.32 17.28
CA PRO A 66 16.39 11.18 16.27
C PRO A 66 16.27 10.67 14.82
N ALA A 67 15.47 9.65 14.54
CA ALA A 67 15.30 9.11 13.18
C ALA A 67 14.75 10.15 12.19
N ILE A 68 13.97 11.11 12.69
CA ILE A 68 13.59 12.34 11.99
C ILE A 68 14.23 13.52 12.71
N SER A 69 14.86 14.43 11.97
CA SER A 69 15.43 15.68 12.45
C SER A 69 14.35 16.74 12.74
N LEU A 70 14.69 17.77 13.53
CA LEU A 70 13.78 18.91 13.73
C LEU A 70 13.42 19.59 12.40
N HIS A 71 14.39 19.73 11.49
CA HIS A 71 14.15 20.36 10.18
C HIS A 71 13.09 19.61 9.37
N GLU A 72 13.23 18.28 9.26
CA GLU A 72 12.24 17.43 8.57
C GLU A 72 10.87 17.48 9.25
N ALA A 73 10.84 17.48 10.59
CA ALA A 73 9.60 17.59 11.35
C ALA A 73 8.89 18.93 11.11
N ARG A 74 9.64 20.04 10.99
CA ARG A 74 9.09 21.36 10.64
C ARG A 74 8.53 21.35 9.22
N ASN A 75 9.25 20.81 8.25
CA ASN A 75 8.77 20.70 6.86
C ASN A 75 7.43 19.94 6.78
N LYS A 76 7.32 18.81 7.49
CA LYS A 76 6.06 18.05 7.57
C LYS A 76 4.93 18.83 8.26
N ALA A 77 5.23 19.57 9.32
CA ALA A 77 4.23 20.41 9.98
C ALA A 77 3.72 21.54 9.06
N TYR A 78 4.59 22.13 8.22
CA TYR A 78 4.18 23.12 7.21
C TYR A 78 3.30 22.51 6.12
N GLU A 79 3.65 21.32 5.62
CA GLU A 79 2.83 20.57 4.66
C GLU A 79 1.42 20.31 5.22
N TYR A 80 1.35 19.76 6.44
CA TYR A 80 0.09 19.48 7.14
C TYR A 80 -0.75 20.74 7.38
N THR A 81 -0.10 21.86 7.72
CA THR A 81 -0.78 23.15 7.89
C THR A 81 -1.35 23.66 6.58
N THR A 82 -0.61 23.53 5.48
CA THR A 82 -1.04 23.92 4.14
C THR A 82 -2.26 23.10 3.69
N LEU A 83 -2.23 21.78 3.90
CA LEU A 83 -3.35 20.89 3.58
C LEU A 83 -4.62 21.28 4.35
N ARG A 84 -4.49 21.61 5.64
CA ARG A 84 -5.61 22.06 6.46
C ARG A 84 -6.15 23.41 6.01
N GLN A 85 -5.29 24.36 5.63
CA GLN A 85 -5.71 25.67 5.12
C GLN A 85 -6.48 25.56 3.80
N ARG A 86 -6.21 24.53 3.01
CA ARG A 86 -6.96 24.20 1.77
C ARG A 86 -8.31 23.51 2.04
N GLY A 87 -8.69 23.33 3.30
CA GLY A 87 -9.99 22.77 3.67
C GLY A 87 -10.06 21.24 3.74
N HIS A 88 -8.93 20.53 3.60
CA HIS A 88 -8.91 19.08 3.74
C HIS A 88 -8.96 18.66 5.23
N ASP A 89 -9.77 17.66 5.58
CA ASP A 89 -9.58 16.93 6.85
C ASP A 89 -8.28 16.14 6.73
N LEU A 90 -7.25 16.59 7.45
CA LEU A 90 -5.91 16.05 7.35
C LEU A 90 -5.82 14.57 7.72
N ILE A 91 -6.64 14.07 8.66
CA ILE A 91 -6.63 12.64 8.99
C ILE A 91 -7.21 11.83 7.84
N GLN A 92 -8.33 12.28 7.28
CA GLN A 92 -8.94 11.62 6.13
C GLN A 92 -8.02 11.69 4.91
N TYR A 93 -7.39 12.85 4.65
CA TYR A 93 -6.44 13.02 3.57
C TYR A 93 -5.24 12.08 3.71
N LEU A 94 -4.63 11.99 4.90
CA LEU A 94 -3.50 11.09 5.13
C LEU A 94 -3.91 9.61 5.08
N SER A 95 -5.11 9.27 5.54
CA SER A 95 -5.67 7.91 5.41
C SER A 95 -5.87 7.54 3.94
N ASN A 96 -6.46 8.45 3.15
CA ASN A 96 -6.66 8.25 1.72
C ASN A 96 -5.32 8.21 0.99
N ALA A 97 -4.39 9.10 1.33
CA ALA A 97 -3.05 9.12 0.77
C ALA A 97 -2.28 7.84 1.11
N HIS A 98 -2.39 7.30 2.33
CA HIS A 98 -1.78 6.02 2.71
C HIS A 98 -2.44 4.83 1.99
N ALA A 99 -3.75 4.87 1.80
CA ALA A 99 -4.46 3.89 0.96
C ALA A 99 -4.08 4.01 -0.53
N GLN A 100 -3.69 5.21 -0.97
CA GLN A 100 -3.28 5.56 -2.34
C GLN A 100 -1.75 5.50 -2.57
N SER A 101 -0.90 5.38 -1.54
CA SER A 101 0.55 5.55 -1.67
C SER A 101 1.28 4.23 -1.91
N GLN A 102 1.02 3.68 -3.09
CA GLN A 102 1.92 3.16 -4.12
C GLN A 102 0.98 2.40 -5.04
N ILE A 103 0.86 2.82 -6.30
CA ILE A 103 0.21 1.97 -7.31
C ILE A 103 1.02 0.67 -7.32
N ILE A 104 0.44 -0.39 -6.76
CA ILE A 104 1.04 -1.72 -6.80
C ILE A 104 0.63 -2.29 -8.13
N THR A 105 1.53 -2.20 -9.11
CA THR A 105 1.23 -2.61 -10.48
C THR A 105 1.07 -4.12 -10.58
N LEU A 106 0.20 -4.57 -11.49
CA LEU A 106 0.07 -5.97 -11.86
C LEU A 106 1.43 -6.60 -12.18
N GLU A 107 2.29 -5.87 -12.89
CA GLU A 107 3.66 -6.32 -13.21
C GLU A 107 4.49 -6.60 -11.96
N SER A 108 4.49 -5.69 -10.99
CA SER A 108 5.24 -5.85 -9.73
C SER A 108 4.79 -7.10 -8.97
N VAL A 109 3.47 -7.31 -8.89
CA VAL A 109 2.89 -8.47 -8.22
C VAL A 109 3.20 -9.77 -8.96
N ALA A 110 3.04 -9.79 -10.29
CA ALA A 110 3.31 -10.96 -11.12
C ALA A 110 4.78 -11.39 -11.04
N ASN A 111 5.71 -10.44 -11.06
CA ASN A 111 7.14 -10.70 -10.90
C ASN A 111 7.45 -11.20 -9.47
N GLY A 112 6.86 -10.59 -8.44
CA GLY A 112 7.01 -11.05 -7.06
C GLY A 112 6.49 -12.48 -6.85
N TRP A 113 5.34 -12.81 -7.46
CA TRP A 113 4.80 -14.17 -7.48
C TRP A 113 5.75 -15.12 -8.19
N LEU A 114 6.23 -14.78 -9.39
CA LEU A 114 7.16 -15.62 -10.15
C LEU A 114 8.46 -15.89 -9.39
N SER A 115 9.03 -14.88 -8.74
CA SER A 115 10.21 -15.04 -7.87
C SER A 115 9.96 -15.99 -6.70
N LYS A 116 8.77 -15.93 -6.09
CA LYS A 116 8.38 -16.87 -5.03
C LYS A 116 8.27 -18.30 -5.56
N GLU A 117 7.61 -18.50 -6.70
CA GLU A 117 7.48 -19.82 -7.34
C GLU A 117 8.84 -20.40 -7.76
N LEU A 118 9.77 -19.56 -8.23
CA LEU A 118 11.16 -19.94 -8.54
C LEU A 118 11.93 -20.43 -7.30
N ASN A 119 11.70 -19.81 -6.16
CA ASN A 119 12.41 -20.12 -4.92
C ASN A 119 11.87 -21.38 -4.20
N ASP A 120 10.69 -21.89 -4.58
CA ASP A 120 10.09 -23.06 -3.93
C ASP A 120 10.85 -24.37 -4.27
N ASN A 121 11.84 -24.37 -5.19
CA ASN A 121 12.66 -25.54 -5.62
C ASN A 121 11.88 -26.81 -6.04
N ARG A 122 10.56 -26.78 -6.00
CA ARG A 122 9.63 -27.87 -6.34
C ARG A 122 9.17 -27.83 -7.79
N LEU A 123 9.36 -26.70 -8.48
CA LEU A 123 8.92 -26.53 -9.85
C LEU A 123 10.01 -26.92 -10.85
N SER A 124 9.61 -27.67 -11.88
CA SER A 124 10.51 -27.97 -12.98
C SER A 124 10.87 -26.71 -13.78
N PRO A 125 12.05 -26.64 -14.42
CA PRO A 125 12.40 -25.52 -15.31
C PRO A 125 11.38 -25.30 -16.44
N LYS A 126 10.74 -26.38 -16.91
CA LYS A 126 9.68 -26.33 -17.92
C LYS A 126 8.45 -25.59 -17.38
N THR A 127 8.00 -25.93 -16.18
CA THR A 127 6.84 -25.28 -15.52
C THR A 127 7.09 -23.79 -15.32
N VAL A 128 8.29 -23.42 -14.88
CA VAL A 128 8.71 -22.03 -14.72
C VAL A 128 8.67 -21.27 -16.06
N SER A 129 9.20 -21.88 -17.13
CA SER A 129 9.17 -21.30 -18.48
C SER A 129 7.75 -21.08 -18.97
N ASP A 130 6.85 -22.03 -18.70
CA ASP A 130 5.44 -21.93 -19.05
C ASP A 130 4.73 -20.81 -18.25
N HIS A 131 5.00 -20.67 -16.95
CA HIS A 131 4.50 -19.54 -16.15
C HIS A 131 4.95 -18.18 -16.70
N LYS A 132 6.22 -18.04 -17.11
CA LYS A 132 6.73 -16.80 -17.74
C LYS A 132 5.97 -16.47 -19.02
N LYS A 133 5.70 -17.47 -19.87
CA LYS A 133 4.91 -17.29 -21.10
C LYS A 133 3.47 -16.88 -20.81
N LEU A 134 2.85 -17.47 -19.77
CA LEU A 134 1.50 -17.10 -19.35
C LEU A 134 1.45 -15.68 -18.80
N ILE A 135 2.41 -15.26 -17.96
CA ILE A 135 2.50 -13.86 -17.49
C ILE A 135 2.61 -12.88 -18.67
N LYS A 136 3.49 -13.18 -19.64
CA LYS A 136 3.62 -12.35 -20.84
C LYS A 136 2.28 -12.26 -21.59
N MET A 137 1.57 -13.38 -21.72
CA MET A 137 0.24 -13.42 -22.34
C MET A 137 -0.79 -12.59 -21.56
N ILE A 138 -0.75 -12.58 -20.22
CA ILE A 138 -1.60 -11.70 -19.40
C ILE A 138 -1.36 -10.24 -19.82
N PHE A 139 -0.09 -9.85 -19.98
CA PHE A 139 0.30 -8.49 -20.36
C PHE A 139 -0.10 -8.10 -21.78
N ASP A 140 -0.31 -9.07 -22.69
CA ASP A 140 -0.85 -8.80 -24.02
C ASP A 140 -2.33 -8.37 -23.97
N PHE A 141 -3.07 -8.74 -22.92
CA PHE A 141 -4.51 -8.47 -22.78
C PHE A 141 -4.86 -7.48 -21.65
N LEU A 142 -3.96 -7.26 -20.70
CA LEU A 142 -4.14 -6.40 -19.53
C LEU A 142 -2.88 -5.57 -19.28
N ASN A 143 -3.03 -4.26 -19.14
CA ASN A 143 -1.89 -3.35 -18.99
C ASN A 143 -1.02 -3.71 -17.76
N PRO A 144 0.30 -3.92 -17.91
CA PRO A 144 1.20 -4.24 -16.79
C PRO A 144 1.20 -3.21 -15.66
N SER A 145 0.93 -1.93 -16.00
CA SER A 145 0.88 -0.81 -15.04
C SER A 145 -0.48 -0.66 -14.34
N THR A 146 -1.47 -1.51 -14.65
CA THR A 146 -2.75 -1.53 -13.95
C THR A 146 -2.54 -1.74 -12.45
N ASP A 147 -3.17 -0.92 -11.62
CA ASP A 147 -3.21 -1.11 -10.18
C ASP A 147 -3.88 -2.46 -9.85
N ILE A 148 -3.20 -3.31 -9.07
CA ILE A 148 -3.73 -4.61 -8.68
C ILE A 148 -5.08 -4.49 -7.96
N LYS A 149 -5.35 -3.37 -7.28
CA LYS A 149 -6.61 -3.11 -6.57
C LYS A 149 -7.81 -2.88 -7.49
N THR A 150 -7.58 -2.52 -8.75
CA THR A 150 -8.66 -2.25 -9.72
C THR A 150 -9.00 -3.47 -10.59
N ILE A 151 -8.24 -4.56 -10.46
CA ILE A 151 -8.55 -5.82 -11.14
C ILE A 151 -9.72 -6.47 -10.43
N ASP A 152 -10.92 -6.31 -10.99
CA ASP A 152 -12.13 -6.95 -10.50
C ASP A 152 -12.53 -8.17 -11.36
N ARG A 153 -13.67 -8.79 -11.03
CA ARG A 153 -14.21 -9.94 -11.76
C ARG A 153 -14.42 -9.65 -13.25
N SER A 154 -14.89 -8.45 -13.60
CA SER A 154 -15.18 -8.07 -14.99
C SER A 154 -13.90 -7.98 -15.82
N VAL A 155 -12.84 -7.41 -15.24
CA VAL A 155 -11.53 -7.33 -15.86
C VAL A 155 -11.00 -8.74 -16.15
N ILE A 156 -11.05 -9.63 -15.16
CA ILE A 156 -10.58 -11.02 -15.31
C ILE A 156 -11.35 -11.75 -16.41
N ILE A 157 -12.68 -11.71 -16.39
CA ILE A 157 -13.52 -12.37 -17.41
C ILE A 157 -13.18 -11.83 -18.79
N SER A 158 -13.11 -10.50 -18.95
CA SER A 158 -12.79 -9.90 -20.25
C SER A 158 -11.41 -10.31 -20.79
N THR A 159 -10.42 -10.51 -19.91
CA THR A 159 -9.09 -11.00 -20.29
C THR A 159 -9.14 -12.45 -20.76
N ILE A 160 -9.92 -13.30 -20.10
CA ILE A 160 -10.07 -14.71 -20.47
C ILE A 160 -10.88 -14.86 -21.77
N ASP A 161 -11.99 -14.14 -21.92
CA ASP A 161 -12.84 -14.18 -23.11
C ASP A 161 -12.04 -13.79 -24.37
N LYS A 162 -11.19 -12.75 -24.29
CA LYS A 162 -10.30 -12.37 -25.40
C LYS A 162 -9.37 -13.51 -25.82
N ARG A 163 -8.85 -14.27 -24.85
CA ARG A 163 -7.97 -15.40 -25.14
C ARG A 163 -8.74 -16.59 -25.70
N GLN A 164 -9.92 -16.89 -25.17
CA GLN A 164 -10.80 -17.95 -25.68
C GLN A 164 -11.27 -17.65 -27.10
N GLN A 165 -11.61 -16.40 -27.41
CA GLN A 165 -11.99 -15.99 -28.77
C GLN A 165 -10.84 -16.27 -29.76
N TYR A 166 -9.61 -15.86 -29.42
CA TYR A 166 -8.44 -16.17 -30.24
C TYR A 166 -8.26 -17.68 -30.46
N GLU A 167 -8.50 -18.50 -29.43
CA GLU A 167 -8.40 -19.96 -29.54
C GLU A 167 -9.46 -20.54 -30.47
N THR A 168 -10.71 -20.09 -30.33
CA THR A 168 -11.82 -20.47 -31.21
C THR A 168 -11.55 -20.07 -32.66
N ASP A 169 -11.11 -18.84 -32.91
CA ASP A 169 -10.82 -18.33 -34.26
C ASP A 169 -9.71 -19.13 -34.97
N ASN A 170 -8.82 -19.77 -34.19
CA ASN A 170 -7.71 -20.57 -34.69
C ASN A 170 -7.94 -22.10 -34.54
N ASN A 171 -9.16 -22.53 -34.20
CA ASN A 171 -9.51 -23.94 -33.96
C ASN A 171 -8.60 -24.63 -32.92
N LEU A 172 -8.24 -23.92 -31.86
CA LEU A 172 -7.42 -24.42 -30.75
C LEU A 172 -8.29 -24.76 -29.54
N SER A 173 -7.83 -25.72 -28.73
CA SER A 173 -8.46 -26.04 -27.43
C SER A 173 -8.31 -24.88 -26.43
N HIS A 174 -9.27 -24.75 -25.52
CA HIS A 174 -9.26 -23.73 -24.46
C HIS A 174 -8.33 -24.03 -23.27
N ASP A 175 -7.43 -25.01 -23.37
CA ASP A 175 -6.45 -25.35 -22.31
C ASP A 175 -5.57 -24.15 -21.91
N ARG A 176 -5.24 -23.29 -22.89
CA ARG A 176 -4.35 -22.14 -22.68
C ARG A 176 -5.06 -21.00 -21.93
N SER A 177 -6.32 -20.69 -22.25
CA SER A 177 -7.14 -19.75 -21.47
C SER A 177 -7.45 -20.26 -20.07
N GLU A 178 -7.71 -21.55 -19.87
CA GLU A 178 -7.88 -22.14 -18.54
C GLU A 178 -6.60 -22.00 -17.69
N ARG A 179 -5.42 -22.28 -18.27
CA ARG A 179 -4.14 -22.10 -17.58
C ARG A 179 -3.86 -20.63 -17.28
N LEU A 180 -4.22 -19.72 -18.20
CA LEU A 180 -4.10 -18.28 -18.00
C LEU A 180 -4.90 -17.83 -16.77
N PHE A 181 -6.15 -18.28 -16.65
CA PHE A 181 -6.99 -18.00 -15.48
C PHE A 181 -6.38 -18.51 -14.18
N ARG A 182 -5.86 -19.74 -14.16
CA ARG A 182 -5.20 -20.32 -12.97
C ARG A 182 -4.01 -19.47 -12.53
N VAL A 183 -3.22 -18.95 -13.46
CA VAL A 183 -2.09 -18.06 -13.15
C VAL A 183 -2.58 -16.70 -12.63
N ILE A 184 -3.57 -16.07 -13.27
CA ILE A 184 -4.17 -14.81 -12.77
C ILE A 184 -4.66 -14.99 -11.33
N ARG A 185 -5.41 -16.07 -11.07
CA ARG A 185 -5.91 -16.38 -9.72
C ARG A 185 -4.77 -16.53 -8.71
N SER A 186 -3.70 -17.24 -9.07
CA SER A 186 -2.55 -17.42 -8.17
C SER A 186 -1.75 -16.13 -7.93
N ILE A 187 -1.65 -15.24 -8.92
CA ILE A 187 -1.04 -13.91 -8.76
C ILE A 187 -1.87 -13.06 -7.78
N LEU A 188 -3.20 -13.10 -7.88
CA LEU A 188 -4.10 -12.39 -6.98
C LEU A 188 -4.11 -13.00 -5.56
N ASP A 189 -3.97 -14.32 -5.43
CA ASP A 189 -3.75 -14.95 -4.11
C ASP A 189 -2.43 -14.49 -3.49
N PHE A 190 -1.37 -14.32 -4.29
CA PHE A 190 -0.12 -13.75 -3.80
C PHE A 190 -0.28 -12.30 -3.34
N ALA A 191 -1.02 -11.47 -4.09
CA ALA A 191 -1.35 -10.11 -3.69
C ALA A 191 -2.13 -10.06 -2.38
N LEU A 192 -3.14 -10.93 -2.22
CA LEU A 192 -3.94 -11.06 -1.01
C LEU A 192 -3.07 -11.43 0.21
N ASN A 193 -2.21 -12.44 0.06
CA ASN A 193 -1.30 -12.89 1.13
C ASN A 193 -0.27 -11.81 1.55
N ARG A 194 -0.02 -10.83 0.68
CA ARG A 194 0.85 -9.67 0.96
C ARG A 194 0.07 -8.43 1.41
N ALA A 195 -1.25 -8.54 1.60
CA ALA A 195 -2.15 -7.44 1.94
C ALA A 195 -2.14 -6.28 0.91
N TYR A 196 -1.90 -6.58 -0.37
CA TYR A 196 -2.00 -5.60 -1.46
C TYR A 196 -3.45 -5.38 -1.90
N ILE A 197 -4.29 -6.40 -1.74
CA ILE A 197 -5.74 -6.40 -1.97
C ILE A 197 -6.43 -7.07 -0.78
N ASP A 198 -7.68 -6.72 -0.52
CA ASP A 198 -8.45 -7.25 0.63
C ASP A 198 -9.18 -8.56 0.32
N LYS A 199 -9.40 -8.86 -0.96
CA LYS A 199 -10.07 -10.08 -1.44
C LYS A 199 -9.51 -10.46 -2.82
N ASN A 200 -9.42 -11.76 -3.11
CA ASN A 200 -9.15 -12.24 -4.46
C ASN A 200 -10.46 -12.36 -5.27
N PRO A 201 -10.69 -11.49 -6.29
CA PRO A 201 -11.91 -11.51 -7.08
C PRO A 201 -12.03 -12.74 -8.01
N ALA A 202 -10.93 -13.46 -8.27
CA ALA A 202 -10.96 -14.69 -9.06
C ALA A 202 -11.57 -15.88 -8.32
N ASN A 203 -11.69 -15.82 -6.99
CA ASN A 203 -12.21 -16.94 -6.20
C ASN A 203 -13.69 -17.24 -6.44
N ASP A 204 -14.47 -16.22 -6.82
CA ASP A 204 -15.91 -16.33 -7.10
C ASP A 204 -16.22 -16.65 -8.58
N ILE A 205 -15.17 -16.86 -9.40
CA ILE A 205 -15.31 -17.19 -10.82
C ILE A 205 -15.26 -18.71 -10.95
N LEU A 206 -16.40 -19.29 -11.36
CA LEU A 206 -16.47 -20.66 -11.82
C LEU A 206 -16.12 -20.68 -13.31
N MET A 207 -14.97 -21.26 -13.64
CA MET A 207 -14.69 -21.63 -15.02
C MET A 207 -15.50 -22.89 -15.32
N THR A 208 -16.70 -22.71 -15.85
CA THR A 208 -17.48 -23.83 -16.41
C THR A 208 -16.77 -24.31 -17.66
N SER A 209 -16.17 -25.50 -17.57
CA SER A 209 -15.70 -26.28 -18.71
C SER A 209 -16.91 -26.87 -19.48
N ASP A 210 -17.84 -26.02 -19.92
CA ASP A 210 -18.94 -26.42 -20.79
C ASP A 210 -18.53 -25.99 -22.21
N THR A 211 -18.44 -26.83 -23.24
CA THR A 211 -18.92 -28.20 -23.41
C THR A 211 -18.20 -28.79 -24.63
N LYS A 212 -17.89 -30.09 -24.59
CA LYS A 212 -18.08 -30.90 -25.80
C LYS A 212 -19.56 -30.75 -26.18
N GLN A 213 -19.88 -29.84 -27.11
CA GLN A 213 -21.18 -29.82 -27.77
C GLN A 213 -20.93 -30.19 -29.23
N LEU A 214 -21.28 -31.45 -29.49
CA LEU A 214 -21.66 -32.11 -30.75
C LEU A 214 -20.81 -31.81 -32.00
#